data_AF-A0AAN1JK55-F1
#
_entry.id   AF-A0AAN1JK55-F1
#
_cell.length_a   1.000
_cell.length_b   1.000
_cell.length_c   1.000
_cell.angle_alpha   90.00
_cell.angle_beta   90.00
_cell.angle_gamma   90.00
#
_symmetry.space_group_name_H-M   'P 1'
#
loop_
_entity.id
_entity.type
_entity.pdbx_description
1 polymer ?
#
loop_
_entity_poly.entity_id
_entity_poly.type
_entity_poly.pdbx_seq_one_letter_code
_entity_poly.pdbx_strand_id
1 'polypeptide(L)'
;MSNRNHAATAVSFKFILIVAAVLAAIGCILVFSGCAFEAQSQLNLLRASGLAALDAYLAHVDSHQLSFAAFMLESVTGHGYAYGAFLQGVGFWFVFVLAPLSAALLIAVRWLGARERNVNLRLRFAAAH
;
A
#
# COMPACT_ATOMS: atom_id res chain seq x y z
N MET A 1 11.38 41.05 -2.56
CA MET A 1 10.37 40.00 -2.32
C MET A 1 10.74 38.72 -3.08
N SER A 2 11.82 38.05 -2.68
CA SER A 2 12.33 36.85 -3.36
C SER A 2 12.83 35.85 -2.31
N ASN A 3 11.92 35.03 -1.76
CA ASN A 3 12.32 33.83 -1.01
C ASN A 3 11.19 32.82 -0.74
N ARG A 4 9.95 33.04 -1.23
CA ARG A 4 8.83 32.11 -0.95
C ARG A 4 8.78 30.89 -1.88
N ASN A 5 9.54 30.91 -2.98
CA ASN A 5 9.44 29.86 -4.01
C ASN A 5 10.32 28.62 -3.73
N HIS A 6 11.19 28.66 -2.71
CA HIS A 6 12.02 27.51 -2.32
C HIS A 6 11.44 26.68 -1.16
N ALA A 7 10.43 27.21 -0.45
CA ALA A 7 9.85 26.54 0.70
C ALA A 7 8.94 25.35 0.32
N ALA A 8 8.32 25.38 -0.88
CA ALA A 8 7.43 24.32 -1.34
C ALA A 8 8.16 23.10 -1.95
N THR A 9 9.45 23.24 -2.29
CA THR A 9 10.22 22.22 -3.01
C THR A 9 11.08 21.32 -2.12
N ALA A 10 11.07 21.52 -0.81
CA ALA A 10 11.92 20.79 0.12
C ALA A 10 11.12 19.81 0.99
N VAL A 11 10.22 19.01 0.40
CA VAL A 11 9.79 17.79 1.11
C VAL A 11 11.02 16.91 1.25
N SER A 12 11.53 16.81 2.47
CA SER A 12 12.78 16.11 2.77
C SER A 12 12.68 14.65 2.33
N PHE A 13 13.70 14.14 1.64
CA PHE A 13 13.80 12.74 1.24
C PHE A 13 13.55 11.78 2.41
N LYS A 14 14.08 12.14 3.58
CA LYS A 14 13.87 11.38 4.82
C LYS A 14 12.39 11.34 5.20
N PHE A 15 11.66 12.45 5.04
CA PHE A 15 10.24 12.53 5.36
C PHE A 15 9.41 11.58 4.50
N ILE A 16 9.63 11.53 3.18
CA ILE A 16 8.82 10.66 2.33
C ILE A 16 9.21 9.18 2.49
N LEU A 17 10.49 8.86 2.76
CA LEU A 17 10.85 7.50 3.16
C LEU A 17 10.19 7.09 4.48
N ILE A 18 10.10 8.00 5.46
CA ILE A 18 9.38 7.76 6.70
C ILE A 18 7.90 7.53 6.40
N VAL A 19 7.27 8.33 5.54
CA VAL A 19 5.87 8.13 5.13
C VAL A 19 5.68 6.77 4.48
N ALA A 20 6.55 6.38 3.53
CA ALA A 20 6.50 5.07 2.89
C ALA A 20 6.64 3.92 3.91
N ALA A 21 7.58 4.04 4.85
CA ALA A 21 7.80 3.06 5.91
C ALA A 21 6.60 2.97 6.87
N VAL A 22 6.00 4.10 7.23
CA VAL A 22 4.80 4.14 8.08
C VAL A 22 3.61 3.52 7.35
N LEU A 23 3.40 3.83 6.07
CA LEU A 23 2.35 3.20 5.25
C LEU A 23 2.54 1.68 5.17
N ALA A 24 3.76 1.22 4.92
CA ALA A 24 4.08 -0.20 4.90
C ALA A 24 3.83 -0.85 6.28
N ALA A 25 4.25 -0.21 7.37
CA ALA A 25 4.04 -0.72 8.73
C ALA A 25 2.54 -0.84 9.07
N ILE A 26 1.74 0.18 8.74
CA ILE A 26 0.28 0.15 8.88
C ILE A 26 -0.31 -1.00 8.07
N GLY A 27 0.10 -1.15 6.81
CA GLY A 27 -0.36 -2.23 5.97
C GLY A 27 -0.03 -3.61 6.54
N CYS A 28 1.19 -3.81 7.04
CA CYS A 28 1.59 -5.05 7.72
C CYS A 28 0.71 -5.33 8.95
N ILE A 29 0.48 -4.32 9.80
CA ILE A 29 -0.37 -4.48 10.99
C ILE A 29 -1.78 -4.92 10.58
N LEU A 30 -2.37 -4.29 9.56
CA LEU A 30 -3.69 -4.65 9.06
C LEU A 30 -3.76 -6.07 8.52
N VAL A 31 -2.73 -6.53 7.78
CA VAL A 31 -2.65 -7.92 7.31
C VAL A 31 -2.61 -8.89 8.50
N PHE A 32 -1.74 -8.65 9.48
CA PHE A 32 -1.66 -9.52 10.66
C PHE A 32 -2.95 -9.52 11.48
N SER A 33 -3.58 -8.36 11.67
CA SER A 33 -4.87 -8.25 12.33
C SER A 33 -5.97 -8.99 11.57
N GLY A 34 -5.97 -8.92 10.23
CA GLY A 34 -6.91 -9.65 9.40
C GLY A 34 -6.71 -11.17 9.48
N CYS A 35 -5.47 -11.65 9.55
CA CYS A 35 -5.17 -13.07 9.79
C CYS A 35 -5.60 -13.52 11.19
N ALA A 36 -5.38 -12.69 12.22
CA ALA A 36 -5.81 -12.99 13.58
C ALA A 36 -7.34 -13.02 13.70
N PHE A 37 -8.03 -12.09 13.05
CA PHE A 37 -9.49 -12.06 13.01
C PHE A 37 -10.07 -13.29 12.30
N GLU A 38 -9.46 -13.69 11.18
CA GLU A 38 -9.81 -14.91 10.46
C GLU A 38 -9.68 -16.15 11.35
N ALA A 39 -8.52 -16.34 12.01
CA ALA A 39 -8.30 -17.46 12.92
C ALA A 39 -9.29 -17.45 14.10
N GLN A 40 -9.59 -16.27 14.66
CA GLN A 40 -10.57 -16.13 15.73
C GLN A 40 -11.99 -16.47 15.26
N SER A 41 -12.36 -16.08 14.03
CA SER A 41 -13.67 -16.39 13.46
C SER A 41 -13.86 -17.89 13.22
N GLN A 42 -12.83 -18.58 12.72
CA GLN A 42 -12.81 -20.03 12.55
C GLN A 42 -12.93 -20.77 13.89
N LEU A 43 -12.22 -20.30 14.92
CA LEU A 43 -12.33 -20.83 16.28
C LEU A 43 -13.73 -20.63 16.86
N ASN A 44 -14.32 -19.45 16.64
CA ASN A 44 -15.67 -19.14 17.10
C ASN A 44 -16.71 -20.02 16.38
N LEU A 45 -16.58 -20.23 15.07
CA LEU A 45 -17.44 -21.14 14.31
C LEU A 45 -17.33 -22.58 14.83
N LEU A 46 -16.11 -23.06 15.08
CA LEU A 46 -15.90 -24.39 15.64
C LEU A 46 -16.58 -24.55 17.00
N ARG A 47 -16.47 -23.54 17.87
CA ARG A 47 -17.07 -23.56 19.22
C ARG A 47 -18.60 -23.44 19.19
N ALA A 48 -19.14 -22.61 18.30
CA ALA A 48 -20.57 -22.31 18.26
C ALA A 48 -21.38 -23.32 17.44
N SER A 49 -20.81 -23.85 16.35
CA SER A 49 -21.53 -24.61 15.34
C SER A 49 -20.85 -25.94 14.97
N GLY A 50 -19.73 -26.26 15.64
CA GLY A 50 -19.04 -27.53 15.47
C GLY A 50 -18.24 -27.64 14.18
N LEU A 51 -17.72 -28.84 13.94
CA LEU A 51 -16.74 -29.10 12.88
C LEU A 51 -17.35 -29.02 11.47
N ALA A 52 -18.61 -29.42 11.32
CA ALA A 52 -19.30 -29.39 10.02
C ALA A 52 -19.52 -27.96 9.49
N ALA A 53 -19.79 -27.00 10.38
CA ALA A 53 -19.94 -25.60 10.00
C ALA A 53 -18.59 -24.96 9.61
N LEU A 54 -17.52 -25.32 10.31
CA LEU A 54 -16.17 -24.90 9.95
C LEU A 54 -15.77 -25.46 8.58
N ASP A 55 -16.05 -26.74 8.33
CA ASP A 55 -15.72 -27.40 7.06
C ASP A 55 -16.50 -26.78 5.89
N ALA A 56 -17.80 -26.49 6.08
CA ALA A 56 -18.60 -25.77 5.09
C ALA A 56 -18.06 -24.35 4.81
N TYR A 57 -17.59 -23.64 5.84
CA TYR A 57 -16.95 -22.34 5.66
C TYR A 57 -15.64 -22.46 4.85
N LEU A 58 -14.78 -23.41 5.20
CA LEU A 58 -13.51 -23.62 4.49
C LEU A 58 -13.74 -24.03 3.03
N ALA A 59 -14.70 -24.91 2.77
CA ALA A 59 -15.09 -25.28 1.41
C ALA A 59 -15.63 -24.09 0.62
N HIS A 60 -16.37 -23.19 1.28
CA HIS A 60 -16.86 -21.97 0.65
C HIS A 60 -15.72 -21.01 0.28
N VAL A 61 -14.75 -20.80 1.18
CA VAL A 61 -13.57 -19.96 0.90
C VAL A 61 -12.70 -20.58 -0.19
N ASP A 62 -12.46 -21.90 -0.15
CA ASP A 62 -11.60 -22.60 -1.13
C ASP A 62 -12.24 -22.68 -2.52
N SER A 63 -13.57 -22.65 -2.61
CA SER A 63 -14.26 -22.56 -3.91
C SER A 63 -13.97 -21.25 -4.67
N HIS A 64 -13.45 -20.22 -3.99
CA HIS A 64 -13.13 -18.92 -4.55
C HIS A 64 -11.62 -18.63 -4.45
N GLN A 65 -10.81 -19.45 -5.14
CA GLN A 65 -9.37 -19.20 -5.29
C GLN A 65 -9.13 -17.99 -6.18
N LEU A 66 -9.10 -16.82 -5.57
CA LEU A 66 -8.79 -15.57 -6.24
C LEU A 66 -7.28 -15.43 -6.43
N SER A 67 -6.88 -14.97 -7.61
CA SER A 67 -5.51 -14.48 -7.78
C SER A 67 -5.24 -13.33 -6.82
N PHE A 68 -3.98 -13.10 -6.44
CA PHE A 68 -3.64 -12.03 -5.49
C PHE A 68 -4.20 -10.65 -5.88
N ALA A 69 -4.15 -10.30 -7.16
CA ALA A 69 -4.71 -9.04 -7.66
C ALA A 69 -6.25 -9.00 -7.57
N ALA A 70 -6.91 -10.11 -7.90
CA ALA A 70 -8.36 -10.23 -7.75
C ALA A 70 -8.77 -10.16 -6.27
N PHE A 71 -8.01 -10.81 -5.37
CA PHE A 71 -8.22 -10.71 -3.92
C PHE A 71 -8.12 -9.28 -3.41
N MET A 72 -7.12 -8.50 -3.84
CA MET A 72 -7.01 -7.09 -3.44
C MET A 72 -8.21 -6.23 -3.90
N LEU A 73 -8.81 -6.53 -5.06
CA LEU A 73 -9.99 -5.83 -5.56
C LEU A 73 -11.27 -6.28 -4.86
N GLU A 74 -11.47 -7.59 -4.73
CA GLU A 74 -12.68 -8.18 -4.15
C GLU A 74 -12.80 -7.93 -2.65
N SER A 75 -11.67 -7.92 -1.95
CA SER A 75 -11.62 -7.57 -0.52
C SER A 75 -12.12 -6.16 -0.22
N VAL A 76 -11.89 -5.18 -1.11
CA VAL A 76 -12.31 -3.78 -0.90
C VAL A 76 -13.69 -3.51 -1.49
N THR A 77 -14.13 -4.28 -2.49
CA THR A 77 -15.47 -4.16 -3.10
C THR A 77 -16.56 -4.93 -2.35
N GLY A 78 -16.22 -5.63 -1.26
CA GLY A 78 -17.17 -6.37 -0.44
C GLY A 78 -17.52 -7.77 -0.96
N HIS A 79 -16.75 -8.29 -1.93
CA HIS A 79 -16.91 -9.65 -2.46
C HIS A 79 -15.93 -10.64 -1.81
N GLY A 80 -15.21 -10.23 -0.76
CA GLY A 80 -14.33 -11.13 -0.01
C GLY A 80 -15.13 -12.16 0.80
N TYR A 81 -14.89 -13.44 0.52
CA TYR A 81 -15.59 -14.56 1.17
C TYR A 81 -15.04 -14.94 2.56
N ALA A 82 -13.83 -14.48 2.89
CA ALA A 82 -13.23 -14.68 4.21
C ALA A 82 -13.55 -13.52 5.18
N TYR A 83 -13.79 -13.83 6.45
CA TYR A 83 -14.08 -12.83 7.49
C TYR A 83 -12.99 -11.77 7.63
N GLY A 84 -11.72 -12.18 7.49
CA GLY A 84 -10.56 -11.28 7.53
C GLY A 84 -10.20 -10.64 6.19
N ALA A 85 -10.89 -10.97 5.09
CA ALA A 85 -10.47 -10.61 3.73
C ALA A 85 -10.37 -9.10 3.53
N PHE A 86 -11.31 -8.31 4.08
CA PHE A 86 -11.28 -6.85 4.00
C PHE A 86 -10.02 -6.26 4.65
N LEU A 87 -9.71 -6.65 5.90
CA LEU A 87 -8.55 -6.14 6.63
C LEU A 87 -7.23 -6.51 5.95
N GLN A 88 -7.12 -7.74 5.48
CA GLN A 88 -5.95 -8.21 4.74
C GLN A 88 -5.80 -7.48 3.40
N GLY A 89 -6.90 -7.34 2.67
CA GLY A 89 -6.97 -6.61 1.41
C GLY A 89 -6.52 -5.16 1.52
N VAL A 90 -7.11 -4.40 2.45
CA VAL A 90 -6.70 -3.02 2.73
C VAL A 90 -5.22 -2.98 3.12
N GLY A 91 -4.76 -3.90 3.98
CA GLY A 91 -3.35 -4.01 4.34
C GLY A 91 -2.42 -4.20 3.13
N PHE A 92 -2.81 -5.04 2.17
CA PHE A 92 -2.07 -5.23 0.92
C PHE A 92 -2.06 -4.00 0.02
N TRP A 93 -3.14 -3.22 -0.03
CA TRP A 93 -3.14 -1.92 -0.74
C TRP A 93 -2.11 -0.94 -0.16
N PHE A 94 -1.96 -0.90 1.17
CA PHE A 94 -0.94 -0.08 1.81
C PHE A 94 0.48 -0.53 1.45
N VAL A 95 0.75 -1.84 1.48
CA VAL A 95 2.09 -2.41 1.27
C VAL A 95 2.49 -2.40 -0.22
N PHE A 96 1.59 -2.78 -1.13
CA PHE A 96 1.93 -3.03 -2.54
C PHE A 96 1.55 -1.89 -3.48
N VAL A 97 0.69 -0.96 -3.06
CA VAL A 97 0.28 0.16 -3.90
C VAL A 97 0.73 1.48 -3.30
N LEU A 98 0.28 1.83 -2.10
CA LEU A 98 0.53 3.16 -1.53
C LEU A 98 2.00 3.40 -1.19
N ALA A 99 2.66 2.45 -0.51
CA ALA A 99 4.07 2.59 -0.16
C ALA A 99 4.98 2.65 -1.43
N PRO A 100 4.86 1.76 -2.43
CA PRO A 100 5.64 1.85 -3.66
C PRO A 100 5.32 3.10 -4.48
N LEU A 101 4.05 3.52 -4.55
CA LEU A 101 3.64 4.73 -5.26
C LEU A 101 4.29 5.98 -4.65
N SER A 102 4.37 6.06 -3.32
CA SER A 102 5.06 7.16 -2.63
C SER A 102 6.56 7.22 -2.95
N ALA A 103 7.21 6.06 -3.06
CA ALA A 103 8.60 5.96 -3.46
C ALA A 103 8.82 6.27 -4.96
N ALA A 104 7.89 5.86 -5.82
CA ALA A 104 7.94 6.16 -7.25
C ALA A 104 7.77 7.65 -7.52
N LEU A 105 6.83 8.31 -6.82
CA LEU A 105 6.62 9.76 -6.89
C LEU A 105 7.89 10.53 -6.48
N LEU A 106 8.58 10.08 -5.43
CA LEU A 106 9.88 10.62 -5.04
C LEU A 106 10.91 10.55 -6.18
N ILE A 107 11.04 9.38 -6.80
CA ILE A 107 12.00 9.15 -7.89
C ILE A 107 11.66 10.06 -9.07
N ALA A 108 10.38 10.17 -9.42
CA ALA A 108 9.90 11.02 -10.51
C ALA A 108 10.22 12.51 -10.24
N VAL A 109 9.94 13.01 -9.03
CA VAL A 109 10.24 14.40 -8.64
C VAL A 109 11.75 14.67 -8.71
N ARG A 110 12.59 13.73 -8.26
CA ARG A 110 14.05 13.89 -8.35
C ARG A 110 14.53 13.91 -9.79
N TRP A 111 13.99 13.02 -10.62
CA TRP A 111 14.37 12.94 -12.03
C TRP A 111 14.02 14.23 -12.78
N LEU A 112 12.84 14.79 -12.52
CA LEU A 112 12.43 16.10 -13.05
C LEU A 112 13.36 17.22 -12.58
N GLY A 113 13.65 17.31 -11.28
CA GLY A 113 14.56 18.33 -10.75
C GLY A 113 15.99 18.22 -11.28
N ALA A 114 16.51 17.00 -11.45
CA ALA A 114 17.83 16.78 -12.06
C ALA A 114 17.85 17.19 -13.54
N ARG A 115 16.77 16.91 -14.28
CA ARG A 115 16.60 17.33 -15.68
C ARG A 115 16.62 18.86 -15.80
N GLU A 116 15.86 19.57 -14.98
CA GLU A 116 15.83 21.04 -14.99
C GLU A 116 17.19 21.66 -14.64
N ARG A 117 17.91 21.09 -13.66
CA ARG A 117 19.27 21.56 -13.31
C ARG A 117 20.24 21.39 -14.48
N ASN A 118 20.19 20.25 -15.18
CA ASN A 118 21.04 20.00 -16.34
C ASN A 118 20.74 20.96 -17.51
N VAL A 119 19.46 21.26 -17.75
CA VAL A 119 19.06 22.24 -18.79
C VAL A 119 19.55 23.64 -18.42
N ASN A 120 19.36 24.09 -17.18
CA ASN A 120 19.84 25.39 -16.71
C ASN A 120 21.37 25.52 -16.78
N LEU A 121 22.12 24.46 -16.45
CA LEU A 121 23.57 24.44 -16.60
C LEU A 121 23.99 24.63 -18.07
N ARG A 122 23.37 23.89 -18.99
CA ARG A 122 23.65 24.01 -20.43
C ARG A 122 23.35 25.42 -20.96
N LEU A 123 22.24 26.02 -20.55
CA LEU A 123 21.89 27.40 -20.93
C LEU A 123 22.90 28.42 -20.40
N ARG A 124 23.39 28.25 -19.16
CA ARG A 124 24.43 29.14 -18.60
C ARG A 124 25.76 29.03 -19.34
N PHE A 125 26.18 27.83 -19.73
CA PHE A 125 27.40 27.66 -20.53
C PHE A 125 27.24 28.24 -21.94
N ALA A 126 26.06 28.13 -22.55
CA ALA A 126 25.78 28.71 -23.86
C ALA A 126 25.73 30.26 -23.83
N ALA A 127 25.33 30.87 -22.72
CA ALA A 127 25.29 32.34 -22.56
C ALA A 127 26.63 32.96 -22.15
N ALA A 128 27.64 32.14 -21.82
CA ALA A 128 28.97 32.58 -21.42
C ALA A 128 30.00 32.60 -22.58
N HIS A 129 29.57 32.19 -23.78
CA HIS A 129 30.30 32.26 -25.04
C HIS A 129 29.70 33.35 -25.93
#